data_AF-A0A8X7BWT8-F1
#
_entry.id   AF-A0A8X7BWT8-F1
#
_cell.length_a   1.000
_cell.length_b   1.000
_cell.length_c   1.000
_cell.angle_alpha   90.00
_cell.angle_beta   90.00
_cell.angle_gamma   90.00
#
_symmetry.space_group_name_H-M   'P 1'
#
loop_
_entity.id
_entity.type
_entity.pdbx_description
1 polymer ?
#
loop_
_entity_poly.entity_id
_entity_poly.type
_entity_poly.pdbx_seq_one_letter_code
_entity_poly.pdbx_strand_id
1 'polypeptide(L)'
;MMTILISIQKAYQVLSLMKTLFTAYQAQKTIQAMKKIFRVFDSGVKLIQVLRPSRFSFIGDVGMKACVTNISDPLEYFELFFTDEIVNHIVTETNIFAAENLNKFKSKEHFRTHHWSETNANELRVFFATLILQGIIPKPTVRMFWSKES
;
A
#
# COMPACT_ATOMS: atom_id res chain seq x y z
N MET A 1 16.29 5.21 -32.16
CA MET A 1 14.85 5.30 -31.80
C MET A 1 14.11 3.95 -31.95
N MET A 2 14.34 3.18 -33.02
CA MET A 2 13.63 1.90 -33.25
C MET A 2 14.07 0.71 -32.36
N THR A 3 15.33 0.70 -31.90
CA THR A 3 15.88 -0.39 -31.04
C THR A 3 15.42 -0.33 -29.58
N ILE A 4 15.08 0.86 -29.05
CA ILE A 4 14.61 1.03 -27.66
C ILE A 4 13.14 0.62 -27.53
N LEU A 5 12.31 0.92 -28.54
CA LEU A 5 10.91 0.50 -28.59
C LEU A 5 10.77 -1.03 -28.62
N ILE A 6 11.62 -1.74 -29.36
CA ILE A 6 11.59 -3.21 -29.43
C ILE A 6 12.03 -3.84 -28.09
N SER A 7 13.02 -3.27 -27.41
CA SER A 7 13.49 -3.76 -26.10
C SER A 7 12.46 -3.55 -25.00
N ILE A 8 11.73 -2.42 -25.02
CA ILE A 8 10.64 -2.15 -24.08
C ILE A 8 9.45 -3.09 -24.36
N GLN A 9 9.07 -3.28 -25.63
CA GLN A 9 8.00 -4.20 -26.02
C GLN A 9 8.29 -5.65 -25.56
N LYS A 10 9.54 -6.10 -25.71
CA LYS A 10 9.97 -7.44 -25.25
C LYS A 10 9.96 -7.57 -23.73
N ALA A 11 10.38 -6.53 -22.98
CA ALA A 11 10.35 -6.54 -21.51
C ALA A 11 8.91 -6.60 -20.96
N TYR A 12 7.97 -5.87 -21.57
CA TYR A 12 6.55 -5.93 -21.21
C TYR A 12 5.93 -7.31 -21.46
N GLN A 13 6.28 -7.97 -22.57
CA GLN A 13 5.79 -9.32 -22.85
C GLN A 13 6.33 -10.36 -21.87
N VAL A 14 7.61 -10.29 -21.49
CA VAL A 14 8.22 -11.20 -20.51
C VAL A 14 7.63 -10.99 -19.11
N LEU A 15 7.42 -9.75 -18.68
CA LEU A 15 6.78 -9.43 -17.39
C LEU A 15 5.30 -9.84 -17.35
N SER A 16 4.58 -9.69 -18.46
CA SER A 16 3.20 -10.17 -18.59
C SER A 16 3.15 -11.70 -18.44
N LEU A 17 3.97 -12.43 -19.20
CA LEU A 17 4.03 -13.89 -19.12
C LEU A 17 4.49 -14.41 -17.74
N MET A 18 5.44 -13.75 -17.08
CA MET A 18 5.85 -14.12 -15.71
C MET A 18 4.76 -13.87 -14.69
N LYS A 19 4.00 -12.76 -14.79
CA LYS A 19 2.84 -12.53 -13.93
C LYS A 19 1.78 -13.61 -14.17
N THR A 20 1.47 -13.94 -15.42
CA THR A 20 0.45 -14.96 -15.73
C THR A 20 0.88 -16.35 -15.28
N LEU A 21 2.14 -16.76 -15.50
CA LEU A 21 2.66 -18.06 -15.06
C LEU A 21 2.79 -18.15 -13.53
N PHE A 22 3.20 -17.08 -12.85
CA PHE A 22 3.23 -17.04 -11.39
C PHE A 22 1.81 -17.10 -10.82
N THR A 23 0.86 -16.38 -11.40
CA THR A 23 -0.54 -16.40 -10.96
C THR A 23 -1.18 -17.75 -11.25
N ALA A 24 -0.89 -18.38 -12.40
CA ALA A 24 -1.36 -19.72 -12.75
C ALA A 24 -0.74 -20.81 -11.86
N TYR A 25 0.56 -20.71 -11.53
CA TYR A 25 1.22 -21.62 -10.60
C TYR A 25 0.68 -21.49 -9.18
N GLN A 26 0.51 -20.25 -8.69
CA GLN A 26 -0.11 -20.01 -7.39
C GLN A 26 -1.56 -20.46 -7.38
N ALA A 27 -2.33 -20.20 -8.45
CA ALA A 27 -3.72 -20.63 -8.62
C ALA A 27 -3.83 -22.16 -8.66
N GLN A 28 -2.96 -22.88 -9.36
CA GLN A 28 -3.02 -24.33 -9.43
C GLN A 28 -2.64 -24.98 -8.10
N LYS A 29 -1.64 -24.43 -7.39
CA LYS A 29 -1.26 -24.89 -6.05
C LYS A 29 -2.35 -24.58 -5.01
N THR A 30 -3.00 -23.40 -5.09
CA THR A 30 -4.15 -23.06 -4.23
C THR A 30 -5.39 -23.86 -4.60
N ILE A 31 -5.67 -24.16 -5.86
CA ILE A 31 -6.79 -25.02 -6.27
C ILE A 31 -6.58 -26.46 -5.81
N GLN A 32 -5.36 -27.00 -5.89
CA GLN A 32 -5.08 -28.36 -5.39
C GLN A 32 -5.09 -28.42 -3.85
N ALA A 33 -4.56 -27.39 -3.18
CA ALA A 33 -4.67 -27.25 -1.73
C ALA A 33 -6.14 -27.08 -1.29
N MET A 34 -6.91 -26.23 -1.98
CA MET A 34 -8.34 -26.01 -1.74
C MET A 34 -9.14 -27.28 -2.01
N LYS A 35 -8.89 -28.04 -3.07
CA LYS A 35 -9.59 -29.31 -3.32
C LYS A 35 -9.29 -30.38 -2.26
N LYS A 36 -8.08 -30.38 -1.70
CA LYS A 36 -7.70 -31.29 -0.60
C LYS A 36 -8.35 -30.84 0.72
N ILE A 37 -8.34 -29.53 0.99
CA ILE A 37 -9.01 -28.93 2.16
C ILE A 37 -10.51 -29.12 2.08
N PHE A 38 -11.15 -28.89 0.93
CA PHE A 38 -12.59 -29.04 0.74
C PHE A 38 -13.04 -30.50 0.89
N ARG A 39 -12.25 -31.48 0.43
CA ARG A 39 -12.52 -32.91 0.70
C ARG A 39 -12.48 -33.28 2.18
N VAL A 40 -11.51 -32.74 2.92
CA VAL A 40 -11.40 -32.91 4.38
C VAL A 40 -12.53 -32.17 5.10
N PHE A 41 -12.88 -30.98 4.62
CA PHE A 41 -13.96 -30.15 5.13
C PHE A 41 -15.33 -30.80 4.91
N ASP A 42 -15.66 -31.29 3.70
CA ASP A 42 -16.93 -31.98 3.41
C ASP A 42 -17.11 -33.27 4.25
N SER A 43 -15.99 -33.95 4.53
CA SER A 43 -15.96 -35.14 5.37
C SER A 43 -16.16 -34.78 6.86
N GLY A 44 -15.63 -33.63 7.30
CA GLY A 44 -15.82 -33.09 8.65
C GLY A 44 -17.19 -32.43 8.87
N VAL A 45 -17.73 -31.72 7.88
CA VAL A 45 -19.07 -31.08 7.93
C VAL A 45 -20.17 -32.13 8.07
N LYS A 46 -20.02 -33.30 7.45
CA LYS A 46 -20.90 -34.46 7.68
C LYS A 46 -20.93 -34.94 9.14
N LEU A 47 -19.86 -34.71 9.91
CA LEU A 47 -19.77 -35.06 11.33
C LEU A 47 -20.18 -33.88 12.26
N ILE A 48 -19.93 -32.63 11.87
CA ILE A 48 -20.13 -31.42 12.70
C ILE A 48 -21.57 -30.87 12.64
N GLN A 49 -22.37 -31.20 11.62
CA GLN A 49 -23.79 -30.79 11.60
C GLN A 49 -24.60 -31.27 12.83
N VAL A 50 -24.09 -32.25 13.57
CA VAL A 50 -24.71 -32.75 14.81
C VAL A 50 -24.43 -31.83 16.02
N LEU A 51 -23.42 -30.95 15.99
CA LEU A 51 -23.10 -30.02 17.10
C LEU A 51 -22.54 -28.69 16.57
N ARG A 52 -23.40 -27.70 16.30
CA ARG A 52 -22.94 -26.34 15.96
C ARG A 52 -22.50 -25.63 17.26
N PRO A 53 -21.21 -25.24 17.43
CA PRO A 53 -20.79 -24.46 18.59
C PRO A 53 -21.48 -23.10 18.56
N SER A 54 -21.96 -22.64 19.72
CA SER A 54 -22.52 -21.30 19.87
C SER A 54 -21.49 -20.25 19.42
N ARG A 55 -21.93 -19.26 18.62
CA ARG A 55 -21.09 -18.10 18.28
C ARG A 55 -20.70 -17.42 19.60
N PHE A 56 -19.41 -17.31 19.89
CA PHE A 56 -18.96 -16.59 21.08
C PHE A 56 -19.40 -15.13 20.98
N SER A 57 -20.02 -14.61 22.04
CA SER A 57 -20.29 -13.18 22.14
C SER A 57 -18.97 -12.45 22.38
N PHE A 58 -18.78 -11.29 21.75
CA PHE A 58 -17.63 -10.44 22.02
C PHE A 58 -17.67 -9.97 23.48
N ILE A 59 -16.65 -10.33 24.27
CA ILE A 59 -16.52 -9.98 25.70
C ILE A 59 -15.54 -8.80 25.89
N GLY A 60 -14.90 -8.34 24.81
CA GLY A 60 -14.01 -7.19 24.89
C GLY A 60 -14.78 -5.91 25.18
N ASP A 61 -14.14 -4.97 25.88
CA ASP A 61 -14.70 -3.64 26.03
C ASP A 61 -14.70 -2.93 24.68
N VAL A 62 -15.89 -2.64 24.16
CA VAL A 62 -16.07 -1.85 22.94
C VAL A 62 -15.62 -0.41 23.12
N GLY A 63 -15.19 0.23 22.04
CA GLY A 63 -14.91 1.68 21.99
C GLY A 63 -13.43 2.04 21.85
N MET A 64 -13.18 3.34 21.65
CA MET A 64 -11.85 3.90 21.50
C MET A 64 -11.07 3.81 22.80
N LYS A 65 -9.90 3.16 22.75
CA LYS A 65 -8.98 3.03 23.88
C LYS A 65 -7.89 4.10 23.89
N ALA A 66 -7.72 4.82 22.79
CA ALA A 66 -6.80 5.94 22.69
C ALA A 66 -7.30 7.14 23.51
N CYS A 67 -6.37 7.85 24.14
CA CYS A 67 -6.67 9.10 24.83
C CYS A 67 -6.75 10.22 23.80
N VAL A 68 -7.93 10.82 23.66
CA VAL A 68 -8.18 12.00 22.84
C VAL A 68 -8.80 13.04 23.78
N THR A 69 -8.11 14.17 23.93
CA THR A 69 -8.48 15.26 24.83
C THR A 69 -9.55 16.17 24.21
N ASN A 70 -9.50 16.38 22.90
CA ASN A 70 -10.44 17.17 22.13
C ASN A 70 -11.06 16.34 21.00
N ILE A 71 -12.22 15.75 21.28
CA ILE A 71 -13.00 14.96 20.32
C ILE A 71 -13.44 15.72 19.06
N SER A 72 -13.36 17.05 19.05
CA SER A 72 -13.72 17.88 17.90
C SER A 72 -12.52 18.24 17.02
N ASP A 73 -11.30 17.87 17.41
CA ASP A 73 -10.09 18.14 16.65
C ASP A 73 -9.69 16.91 15.79
N PRO A 74 -9.88 16.95 14.46
CA PRO A 74 -9.49 15.86 13.58
C PRO A 74 -7.98 15.59 13.60
N LEU A 75 -7.16 16.58 13.97
CA LEU A 75 -5.72 16.43 14.02
C LEU A 75 -5.30 15.46 15.12
N GLU A 76 -5.96 15.50 16.29
CA GLU A 76 -5.64 14.60 17.40
C GLU A 76 -5.86 13.14 17.01
N TYR A 77 -6.91 12.85 16.24
CA TYR A 77 -7.14 11.52 15.67
C TYR A 77 -6.10 11.12 14.62
N PHE A 78 -5.66 12.06 13.79
CA PHE A 78 -4.60 11.81 12.80
C PHE A 78 -3.29 11.41 13.48
N GLU A 79 -2.93 12.11 14.56
CA GLU A 79 -1.69 11.89 15.30
C GLU A 79 -1.66 10.56 16.08
N LEU A 80 -2.82 9.94 16.34
CA LEU A 80 -2.88 8.57 16.88
C LEU A 80 -2.24 7.53 15.95
N PHE A 81 -2.33 7.76 14.63
CA PHE A 81 -1.79 6.84 13.62
C PHE A 81 -0.44 7.31 13.08
N PHE A 82 -0.28 8.62 12.89
CA PHE A 82 0.94 9.24 12.40
C PHE A 82 1.67 9.96 13.53
N THR A 83 2.18 9.17 14.47
CA THR A 83 2.96 9.68 15.60
C THR A 83 4.26 10.33 15.12
N ASP A 84 4.82 11.24 15.92
CA ASP A 84 6.12 11.85 15.62
C ASP A 84 7.23 10.82 15.41
N GLU A 85 7.21 9.72 16.15
CA GLU A 85 8.17 8.63 16.00
C GLU A 85 8.10 8.03 14.59
N ILE A 86 6.91 7.65 14.13
CA ILE A 86 6.72 7.06 12.80
C ILE A 86 7.05 8.07 11.71
N VAL A 87 6.59 9.31 11.85
CA VAL A 87 6.84 10.38 10.88
C VAL A 87 8.34 10.64 10.75
N ASN A 88 9.05 10.81 11.87
CA ASN A 88 10.50 11.04 11.87
C ASN A 88 11.29 9.83 11.35
N HIS A 89 10.82 8.62 11.62
CA HIS A 89 11.43 7.41 11.06
C HIS A 89 11.31 7.39 9.53
N ILE A 90 10.14 7.69 8.97
CA ILE A 90 9.93 7.76 7.51
C ILE A 90 10.80 8.88 6.90
N VAL A 91 10.89 10.04 7.54
CA VAL A 91 11.77 11.14 7.09
C VAL A 91 13.22 10.66 7.01
N THR A 92 13.70 10.00 8.06
CA THR A 92 15.08 9.51 8.15
C THR A 92 15.38 8.52 7.02
N GLU A 93 14.55 7.48 6.87
CA GLU A 93 14.73 6.48 5.82
C GLU A 93 14.62 7.08 4.42
N THR A 94 13.72 8.03 4.20
CA THR A 94 13.56 8.71 2.91
C THR A 94 14.81 9.51 2.56
N ASN A 95 15.37 10.25 3.51
CA ASN A 95 16.58 11.04 3.30
C ASN A 95 17.81 10.16 3.08
N ILE A 96 17.97 9.07 3.85
CA ILE A 96 19.04 8.07 3.66
C ILE A 96 18.94 7.47 2.25
N PHE A 97 17.77 6.97 1.88
CA PHE A 97 17.55 6.39 0.56
C PHE A 97 17.86 7.38 -0.56
N ALA A 98 17.45 8.65 -0.40
CA ALA A 98 17.74 9.67 -1.37
C ALA A 98 19.24 9.92 -1.51
N ALA A 99 19.95 10.08 -0.39
CA ALA A 99 21.40 10.29 -0.34
C ALA A 99 22.18 9.16 -1.04
N GLU A 100 21.83 7.90 -0.77
CA GLU A 100 22.45 6.73 -1.38
C GLU A 100 22.24 6.65 -2.91
N ASN A 101 21.15 7.23 -3.40
CA ASN A 101 20.76 7.15 -4.80
C ASN A 101 20.98 8.46 -5.57
N LEU A 102 21.52 9.52 -4.95
CA LEU A 102 21.80 10.83 -5.57
C LEU A 102 22.59 10.72 -6.88
N ASN A 103 23.59 9.85 -6.94
CA ASN A 103 24.39 9.68 -8.16
C ASN A 103 23.60 9.03 -9.30
N LYS A 104 22.69 8.11 -8.99
CA LYS A 104 21.77 7.49 -9.96
C LYS A 104 20.67 8.47 -10.40
N PHE A 105 20.33 9.42 -9.53
CA PHE A 105 19.38 10.50 -9.81
C PHE A 105 19.96 11.57 -10.72
N LYS A 106 21.26 11.89 -10.58
CA LYS A 106 21.97 12.83 -11.46
C LYS A 106 22.27 12.27 -12.85
N SER A 107 22.36 10.95 -13.01
CA SER A 107 22.58 10.30 -14.32
C SER A 107 21.30 10.14 -15.14
N LYS A 108 20.12 10.38 -14.56
CA LYS A 108 18.84 10.31 -15.27
C LYS A 108 18.47 11.71 -15.76
N GLU A 109 18.10 11.81 -17.02
CA GLU A 109 17.70 13.04 -17.74
C GLU A 109 16.45 13.76 -17.17
N HIS A 110 15.93 13.31 -16.02
CA HIS A 110 14.74 13.87 -15.39
C HIS A 110 15.10 15.02 -14.44
N PHE A 111 14.82 16.24 -14.90
CA PHE A 111 15.04 17.51 -14.19
C PHE A 111 14.65 17.51 -12.69
N ARG A 112 13.62 16.76 -12.31
CA ARG A 112 13.08 16.72 -10.94
C ARG A 112 14.04 16.09 -9.92
N THR A 113 14.84 15.11 -10.32
CA THR A 113 15.74 14.39 -9.40
C THR A 113 17.04 15.16 -9.15
N HIS A 114 17.34 16.18 -9.96
CA HIS A 114 18.49 17.08 -9.75
C HIS A 114 18.25 18.12 -8.65
N HIS A 115 16.99 18.40 -8.31
CA HIS A 115 16.60 19.39 -7.31
C HIS A 115 16.16 18.76 -5.98
N TRP A 116 16.56 17.51 -5.71
CA TRP A 116 16.25 16.87 -4.43
C TRP A 116 16.89 17.64 -3.27
N SER A 117 16.09 17.92 -2.25
CA SER A 117 16.50 18.40 -0.92
C SER A 117 15.99 17.43 0.14
N GLU A 118 16.68 17.35 1.27
CA GLU A 118 16.21 16.57 2.41
C GLU A 118 14.81 17.03 2.83
N THR A 119 13.94 16.06 3.12
CA THR A 119 12.61 16.33 3.63
C THR A 119 12.60 16.39 5.15
N ASN A 120 11.52 16.90 5.72
CA ASN A 120 11.31 17.01 7.16
C ASN A 120 9.89 16.56 7.56
N ALA A 121 9.64 16.46 8.86
CA ALA A 121 8.36 15.98 9.39
C ALA A 121 7.16 16.84 8.94
N ASN A 122 7.32 18.16 8.86
CA ASN A 122 6.25 19.06 8.44
C ASN A 122 5.88 18.85 6.98
N GLU A 123 6.86 18.74 6.09
CA GLU A 123 6.63 18.43 4.68
C GLU A 123 5.95 17.08 4.51
N LEU A 124 6.37 16.06 5.27
CA LEU A 124 5.77 14.73 5.21
C LEU A 124 4.31 14.73 5.70
N ARG A 125 4.00 15.49 6.76
CA ARG A 125 2.62 15.69 7.25
C ARG A 125 1.74 16.39 6.21
N VAL A 126 2.25 17.42 5.53
CA VAL A 126 1.55 18.07 4.40
C VAL A 126 1.33 17.11 3.23
N PHE A 127 2.31 16.26 2.95
CA PHE A 127 2.18 15.22 1.93
C PHE A 127 1.08 14.23 2.27
N PHE A 128 1.01 13.73 3.51
CA PHE A 128 -0.08 12.85 3.95
C PHE A 128 -1.45 13.52 3.90
N ALA A 129 -1.54 14.79 4.34
CA ALA A 129 -2.79 15.56 4.21
C ALA A 129 -3.23 15.67 2.75
N THR A 130 -2.29 15.85 1.82
CA THR A 130 -2.57 15.88 0.38
C THR A 130 -3.09 14.53 -0.11
N LEU A 131 -2.50 13.41 0.31
CA LEU A 131 -2.97 12.07 -0.06
C LEU A 131 -4.38 11.78 0.47
N ILE A 132 -4.68 12.18 1.71
CA ILE A 132 -6.02 12.05 2.29
C ILE A 132 -7.03 12.86 1.47
N LEU A 133 -6.68 14.10 1.11
CA LEU A 133 -7.54 14.96 0.29
C LEU A 133 -7.83 14.34 -1.09
N GLN A 134 -6.84 13.68 -1.71
CA GLN A 134 -7.01 12.95 -2.97
C GLN A 134 -7.98 11.75 -2.83
N GLY A 135 -8.01 11.12 -1.65
CA GLY A 135 -8.97 10.06 -1.34
C GLY A 135 -10.41 10.59 -1.18
N ILE A 136 -10.56 11.83 -0.69
CA ILE A 136 -11.87 12.48 -0.50
C ILE A 136 -12.40 13.06 -1.82
N ILE A 137 -11.53 13.71 -2.60
CA ILE A 137 -11.89 14.37 -3.86
C ILE A 137 -11.33 13.56 -5.02
N PRO A 138 -12.06 12.56 -5.55
CA PRO A 138 -11.55 11.74 -6.63
C PRO A 138 -11.41 12.56 -7.91
N LYS A 139 -10.29 12.33 -8.63
CA LYS A 139 -10.06 12.84 -9.98
C LYS A 139 -9.88 11.66 -10.95
N PRO A 140 -10.28 11.79 -12.23
CA PRO A 140 -10.18 10.71 -13.22
C PRO A 140 -8.75 10.15 -13.40
N THR A 141 -7.74 10.99 -13.21
CA THR A 141 -6.34 10.58 -13.32
C THR A 141 -5.48 11.24 -12.24
N VAL A 142 -4.39 10.56 -11.83
CA VAL A 142 -3.44 11.09 -10.86
C VAL A 142 -2.81 12.41 -11.32
N ARG A 143 -2.58 12.55 -12.63
CA ARG A 143 -1.98 13.76 -13.23
C ARG A 143 -2.82 15.01 -12.95
N MET A 144 -4.14 14.88 -12.89
CA MET A 144 -5.05 16.00 -12.66
C MET A 144 -4.92 16.60 -11.26
N PHE A 145 -4.47 15.83 -10.26
CA PHE A 145 -4.18 16.39 -8.92
C PHE A 145 -3.01 17.36 -8.91
N TRP A 146 -2.12 17.27 -9.90
CA TRP A 146 -0.89 18.04 -10.00
C TRP A 146 -0.88 18.96 -11.24
N SER A 147 -2.03 19.10 -11.91
CA SER A 147 -2.22 19.99 -13.04
C SER A 147 -2.55 21.40 -12.56
N LYS A 148 -2.05 22.42 -13.27
CA LYS A 148 -2.47 23.82 -13.07
C LYS A 148 -3.69 24.19 -13.93
N GLU A 149 -4.05 23.33 -14.86
CA GLU A 149 -5.23 23.47 -15.70
C GLU A 149 -6.42 22.88 -14.94
N SER A 150 -7.28 23.78 -14.44
CA SER A 150 -8.51 23.49 -13.70
C SER A 150 -9.67 23.18 -14.63
#